data_AF-A0A2N2XX89-F1
#
_entry.id   AF-A0A2N2XX89-F1
#
_cell.length_a   1.000
_cell.length_b   1.000
_cell.length_c   1.000
_cell.angle_alpha   90.00
_cell.angle_beta   90.00
_cell.angle_gamma   90.00
#
_symmetry.space_group_name_H-M   'P 1'
#
loop_
_entity.id
_entity.type
_entity.pdbx_description
1 polymer ?
#
loop_
_entity_poly.entity_id
_entity_poly.type
_entity_poly.pdbx_seq_one_letter_code
_entity_poly.pdbx_strand_id
1 'polypeptide(L)'
;MKWRTKVNKFTNTLNHIKLPSSLSEEIGNAYSENISKEQKKLFGQFFTPAKVANFMAGLFDINIQQKEFKILDPGCGALTLSCALIERIIDQNEKIEKIEIDTFDTDPSLEVVVTNMSNILKKWGEVYGIEINVNYSNSDFLLSHKIHLKKDINTPIYDFIISNPPYFKIKKEDVRLSVFNSPLQGQQNIYSLFLLGASKLLKQQGQLVFIVPRSFTSGVYFQSFQNIFFKENDIEYFHLFNSRNDGFKKDKVLQENVILKAVPKCKTRPVKIKISYSKGISDLELLKEKEFPINLLFQKIGTLNIIHLPVNELEEEAMNLFSTWTNNLGSYGMKVSTGPVVPFRCKSQLKHRKPKNSNYAPLIWMHNCHKMRLNWPNKKTDKEAWIYDNEQSNSKTIRNQNYIFLRRFSSKDDNAKLVATPHLEKYFAHKKLGIENHLNYLYKLEGMLEPEEVFGLSVLYNSSIFDAYIRSLSGNTQVSATELNALPLPSIDTIKKIGVQYLSLNGQGIEEIDNIVNKAFKLSKKHT
;
A
#
# COMPACT_ATOMS: atom_id res chain seq x y z
N MET A 1 19.13 31.38 -6.97
CA MET A 1 20.37 31.84 -7.64
C MET A 1 21.49 30.80 -7.59
N LYS A 2 21.91 30.27 -6.42
CA LYS A 2 22.99 29.27 -6.30
C LYS A 2 22.76 27.94 -7.03
N TRP A 3 21.52 27.47 -7.15
CA TRP A 3 21.20 26.21 -7.86
C TRP A 3 21.35 26.33 -9.39
N ARG A 4 20.91 27.46 -9.98
CA ARG A 4 21.10 27.74 -11.41
C ARG A 4 22.58 27.72 -11.79
N THR A 5 23.45 28.23 -10.91
CA THR A 5 24.90 28.20 -11.10
C THR A 5 25.49 26.79 -11.00
N LYS A 6 24.96 25.90 -10.14
CA LYS A 6 25.35 24.48 -10.09
C LYS A 6 24.92 23.74 -11.35
N VAL A 7 23.67 23.92 -11.80
CA VAL A 7 23.16 23.31 -13.04
C VAL A 7 23.99 23.72 -14.25
N ASN A 8 24.34 25.01 -14.36
CA ASN A 8 25.22 25.51 -15.42
C ASN A 8 26.69 25.02 -15.30
N LYS A 9 27.12 24.59 -14.11
CA LYS A 9 28.45 24.00 -13.92
C LYS A 9 28.50 22.53 -14.34
N PHE A 10 27.41 21.79 -14.15
CA PHE A 10 27.27 20.41 -14.64
C PHE A 10 27.22 20.34 -16.18
N THR A 11 26.65 21.34 -16.85
CA THR A 11 26.59 21.40 -18.32
C THR A 11 27.94 21.63 -19.01
N ASN A 12 28.96 22.13 -18.28
CA ASN A 12 30.28 22.47 -18.85
C ASN A 12 31.33 21.36 -18.74
N THR A 13 30.97 20.16 -18.26
CA THR A 13 31.87 18.99 -18.21
C THR A 13 31.27 17.82 -18.99
N LEU A 14 31.08 18.03 -20.30
CA LEU A 14 30.79 16.97 -21.26
C LEU A 14 32.10 16.27 -21.65
N ASN A 15 32.53 15.33 -20.80
CA ASN A 15 33.43 14.25 -21.18
C ASN A 15 32.76 12.93 -20.76
N HIS A 16 32.15 12.22 -21.73
CA HIS A 16 31.88 10.78 -21.85
C HIS A 16 31.57 9.84 -20.64
N ILE A 17 31.40 10.27 -19.39
CA ILE A 17 31.49 9.32 -18.25
C ILE A 17 30.17 9.03 -17.51
N LYS A 18 29.11 9.86 -17.62
CA LYS A 18 27.85 9.65 -16.87
C LYS A 18 26.63 9.50 -17.78
N LEU A 19 25.79 8.51 -17.45
CA LEU A 19 24.48 8.30 -18.08
C LEU A 19 23.50 9.44 -17.74
N PRO A 20 22.64 9.87 -18.68
CA PRO A 20 21.60 10.89 -18.45
C PRO A 20 20.76 10.72 -17.17
N SER A 21 20.41 9.50 -16.78
CA SER A 21 19.63 9.11 -15.61
C SER A 21 20.36 9.45 -14.31
N SER A 22 21.66 9.20 -14.27
CA SER A 22 22.53 9.57 -13.14
C SER A 22 22.66 11.09 -13.02
N LEU A 23 22.80 11.80 -14.14
CA LEU A 23 22.87 13.26 -14.15
C LEU A 23 21.53 13.91 -13.75
N SER A 24 20.42 13.36 -14.23
CA SER A 24 19.07 13.75 -13.83
C SER A 24 18.85 13.60 -12.33
N GLU A 25 19.29 12.49 -11.74
CA GLU A 25 19.24 12.29 -10.29
C GLU A 25 20.06 13.36 -9.54
N GLU A 26 21.26 13.69 -10.00
CA GLU A 26 22.10 14.74 -9.39
C GLU A 26 21.43 16.12 -9.45
N ILE A 27 20.86 16.47 -10.60
CA ILE A 27 20.15 17.75 -10.78
C ILE A 27 18.86 17.79 -9.95
N GLY A 28 18.09 16.69 -9.93
CA GLY A 28 16.88 16.57 -9.12
C GLY A 28 17.17 16.66 -7.62
N ASN A 29 18.24 16.02 -7.15
CA ASN A 29 18.71 16.14 -5.76
C ASN A 29 19.11 17.59 -5.44
N ALA A 30 19.89 18.24 -6.31
CA ALA A 30 20.28 19.63 -6.13
C ALA A 30 19.06 20.56 -6.08
N TYR A 31 18.05 20.33 -6.91
CA TYR A 31 16.78 21.05 -6.87
C TYR A 31 16.04 20.80 -5.54
N SER A 32 15.92 19.53 -5.14
CA SER A 32 15.24 19.09 -3.91
C SER A 32 15.84 19.69 -2.62
N GLU A 33 17.15 19.97 -2.59
CA GLU A 33 17.84 20.65 -1.49
C GLU A 33 17.46 22.13 -1.35
N ASN A 34 16.95 22.75 -2.42
CA ASN A 34 16.61 24.18 -2.45
C ASN A 34 15.12 24.48 -2.23
N ILE A 35 14.28 23.46 -2.07
CA ILE A 35 12.83 23.61 -1.81
C ILE A 35 12.49 23.23 -0.36
N SER A 36 11.51 23.94 0.21
CA SER A 36 11.06 23.69 1.58
C SER A 36 10.34 22.34 1.71
N LYS A 37 10.30 21.78 2.92
CA LYS A 37 9.54 20.55 3.21
C LYS A 37 8.04 20.71 2.96
N GLU A 38 7.50 21.92 3.15
CA GLU A 38 6.09 22.23 2.90
C GLU A 38 5.77 22.19 1.41
N GLN A 39 6.63 22.75 0.56
CA GLN A 39 6.50 22.67 -0.90
C GLN A 39 6.58 21.21 -1.39
N LYS A 40 7.56 20.43 -0.91
CA LYS A 40 7.65 18.99 -1.23
C LYS A 40 6.37 18.23 -0.92
N LYS A 41 5.78 18.50 0.25
CA LYS A 41 4.53 17.88 0.69
C LYS A 41 3.32 18.37 -0.11
N LEU A 42 3.30 19.64 -0.50
CA LEU A 42 2.23 20.24 -1.29
C LEU A 42 2.16 19.63 -2.69
N PHE A 43 3.31 19.49 -3.35
CA PHE A 43 3.39 18.90 -4.69
C PHE A 43 3.51 17.37 -4.68
N GLY A 44 3.78 16.75 -3.52
CA GLY A 44 4.05 15.32 -3.41
C GLY A 44 5.33 14.90 -4.13
N GLN A 45 6.30 15.81 -4.25
CA GLN A 45 7.53 15.60 -5.01
C GLN A 45 8.54 14.73 -4.26
N PHE A 46 8.74 13.52 -4.76
CA PHE A 46 9.81 12.61 -4.33
C PHE A 46 10.55 12.11 -5.57
N PHE A 47 11.79 12.53 -5.75
CA PHE A 47 12.59 12.13 -6.91
C PHE A 47 12.99 10.66 -6.79
N THR A 48 12.81 9.93 -7.88
CA THR A 48 13.15 8.51 -7.99
C THR A 48 14.66 8.35 -8.14
N PRO A 49 15.34 7.55 -7.30
CA PRO A 49 16.76 7.26 -7.48
C PRO A 49 17.03 6.54 -8.82
N ALA A 50 18.18 6.80 -9.46
CA ALA A 50 18.49 6.23 -10.78
C ALA A 50 18.48 4.69 -10.76
N LYS A 51 18.89 4.05 -9.66
CA LYS A 51 18.80 2.59 -9.50
C LYS A 51 17.36 2.06 -9.60
N VAL A 52 16.40 2.76 -9.01
CA VAL A 52 14.97 2.40 -9.10
C VAL A 52 14.46 2.67 -10.52
N ALA A 53 14.86 3.80 -11.11
CA ALA A 53 14.49 4.15 -12.49
C ALA A 53 14.99 3.11 -13.50
N ASN A 54 16.24 2.68 -13.39
CA ASN A 54 16.85 1.64 -14.23
C ASN A 54 16.15 0.30 -14.05
N PHE A 55 15.80 -0.07 -12.81
CA PHE A 55 15.02 -1.27 -12.55
C PHE A 55 13.62 -1.21 -13.20
N MET A 56 12.91 -0.07 -13.09
CA MET A 56 11.60 0.13 -13.72
C MET A 56 11.68 0.08 -15.25
N ALA A 57 12.66 0.79 -15.85
CA ALA A 57 12.97 0.69 -17.26
C ALA A 57 13.25 -0.78 -17.65
N GLY A 58 13.93 -1.50 -16.76
CA GLY A 58 14.22 -2.92 -16.77
C GLY A 58 13.05 -3.87 -17.11
N LEU A 59 11.83 -3.44 -16.82
CA LEU A 59 10.62 -4.26 -16.96
C LEU A 59 9.96 -4.15 -18.34
N PHE A 60 10.35 -3.15 -19.14
CA PHE A 60 9.83 -3.00 -20.50
C PHE A 60 10.45 -4.04 -21.43
N ASP A 61 9.60 -4.70 -22.21
CA ASP A 61 10.00 -5.56 -23.31
C ASP A 61 10.29 -4.69 -24.53
N ILE A 62 11.57 -4.53 -24.86
CA ILE A 62 12.06 -3.63 -25.93
C ILE A 62 12.31 -4.39 -27.25
N ASN A 63 12.02 -5.70 -27.28
CA ASN A 63 12.20 -6.57 -28.46
C ASN A 63 11.31 -6.21 -29.68
N ILE A 64 10.62 -5.09 -29.64
CA ILE A 64 9.88 -4.54 -30.76
C ILE A 64 10.89 -3.81 -31.66
N GLN A 65 11.07 -4.30 -32.88
CA GLN A 65 11.95 -3.73 -33.93
C GLN A 65 11.38 -2.41 -34.50
N GLN A 66 10.83 -1.57 -33.63
CA GLN A 66 10.16 -0.32 -33.94
C GLN A 66 11.19 0.80 -34.03
N LYS A 67 11.07 1.61 -35.09
CA LYS A 67 11.98 2.72 -35.36
C LYS A 67 11.67 3.98 -34.56
N GLU A 68 10.45 4.10 -34.06
CA GLU A 68 10.00 5.31 -33.37
C GLU A 68 9.20 4.95 -32.12
N PHE A 69 9.61 5.39 -30.93
CA PHE A 69 8.82 5.21 -29.72
C PHE A 69 8.18 6.52 -29.27
N LYS A 70 6.90 6.47 -28.89
CA LYS A 70 6.22 7.56 -28.18
C LYS A 70 5.99 7.19 -26.72
N ILE A 71 6.57 7.97 -25.81
CA ILE A 71 6.64 7.72 -24.38
C ILE A 71 5.83 8.78 -23.61
N LEU A 72 5.23 8.39 -22.49
CA LEU A 72 4.61 9.32 -21.53
C LEU A 72 5.24 9.17 -20.14
N ASP A 73 5.64 10.31 -19.54
CA ASP A 73 5.88 10.43 -18.11
C ASP A 73 4.94 11.51 -17.52
N PRO A 74 3.79 11.11 -16.94
CA PRO A 74 2.74 12.04 -16.51
C PRO A 74 3.09 12.81 -15.22
N GLY A 75 4.18 12.47 -14.55
CA GLY A 75 4.63 13.08 -13.29
C GLY A 75 6.15 13.14 -13.27
N CYS A 76 6.71 13.91 -14.20
CA CYS A 76 8.06 13.66 -14.69
C CYS A 76 9.18 14.13 -13.74
N GLY A 77 8.89 15.06 -12.83
CA GLY A 77 9.90 15.61 -11.92
C GLY A 77 11.14 16.09 -12.67
N ALA A 78 12.29 15.48 -12.37
CA ALA A 78 13.59 15.81 -12.98
C ALA A 78 13.93 14.97 -14.22
N LEU A 79 12.99 14.19 -14.76
CA LEU A 79 13.15 13.25 -15.88
C LEU A 79 13.96 11.97 -15.59
N THR A 80 14.16 11.58 -14.32
CA THR A 80 15.03 10.43 -14.02
C THR A 80 14.48 9.12 -14.59
N LEU A 81 13.16 8.92 -14.53
CA LEU A 81 12.48 7.77 -15.14
C LEU A 81 12.55 7.79 -16.66
N SER A 82 12.24 8.95 -17.27
CA SER A 82 12.38 9.18 -18.70
C SER A 82 13.78 8.84 -19.22
N CYS A 83 14.82 9.35 -18.55
CA CYS A 83 16.21 9.14 -18.93
C CYS A 83 16.58 7.65 -18.89
N ALA A 84 16.24 6.96 -17.80
CA ALA A 84 16.52 5.53 -17.65
C ALA A 84 15.85 4.67 -18.72
N LEU A 85 14.60 5.00 -19.09
CA LEU A 85 13.88 4.29 -20.14
C LEU A 85 14.49 4.57 -21.53
N ILE A 86 14.83 5.82 -21.82
CA ILE A 86 15.50 6.20 -23.07
C ILE A 86 16.85 5.49 -23.20
N GLU A 87 17.67 5.49 -22.14
CA GLU A 87 18.94 4.77 -22.10
C GLU A 87 18.79 3.31 -22.48
N ARG A 88 17.82 2.63 -21.86
CA ARG A 88 17.56 1.22 -22.13
C ARG A 88 17.04 0.97 -23.54
N ILE A 89 16.20 1.84 -24.09
CA ILE A 89 15.70 1.71 -25.47
C ILE A 89 16.87 1.79 -26.44
N ILE A 90 17.76 2.76 -26.28
CA ILE A 90 18.93 2.93 -27.16
C ILE A 90 19.90 1.76 -27.03
N ASP A 91 20.11 1.26 -25.80
CA ASP A 91 20.98 0.11 -25.54
C ASP A 91 20.45 -1.20 -26.16
N GLN A 92 19.13 -1.41 -26.18
CA GLN A 92 18.52 -2.70 -26.54
C GLN A 92 17.82 -2.75 -27.91
N ASN A 93 17.62 -1.62 -28.59
CA ASN A 93 16.99 -1.58 -29.91
C ASN A 93 17.90 -0.97 -30.96
N GLU A 94 18.56 -1.81 -31.76
CA GLU A 94 19.46 -1.39 -32.84
C GLU A 94 18.78 -0.63 -33.99
N LYS A 95 17.45 -0.68 -34.10
CA LYS A 95 16.70 -0.02 -35.19
C LYS A 95 16.05 1.30 -34.79
N ILE A 96 16.25 1.74 -33.55
CA ILE A 96 15.66 2.99 -33.09
C ILE A 96 16.23 4.17 -33.88
N GLU A 97 15.35 5.02 -34.39
CA GLU A 97 15.69 6.23 -35.12
C GLU A 97 15.18 7.47 -34.36
N LYS A 98 14.04 7.35 -33.67
CA LYS A 98 13.40 8.46 -32.98
C LYS A 98 12.72 8.06 -31.66
N ILE A 99 12.84 8.92 -30.66
CA ILE A 99 12.09 8.82 -29.40
C ILE A 99 11.41 10.17 -29.13
N GLU A 100 10.09 10.16 -29.04
CA GLU A 100 9.28 11.29 -28.58
C GLU A 100 8.77 11.01 -27.17
N ILE A 101 8.94 11.95 -26.26
CA ILE A 101 8.43 11.82 -24.90
C ILE A 101 7.61 13.04 -24.49
N ASP A 102 6.38 12.78 -24.08
CA ASP A 102 5.51 13.78 -23.46
C ASP A 102 5.64 13.71 -21.94
N THR A 103 5.89 14.86 -21.33
CA THR A 103 6.22 14.98 -19.90
C THR A 103 5.39 16.06 -19.24
N PHE A 104 4.88 15.78 -18.04
CA PHE A 104 3.99 16.69 -17.31
C PHE A 104 4.46 16.87 -15.87
N ASP A 105 4.47 18.10 -15.39
CA ASP A 105 4.58 18.44 -13.97
C ASP A 105 3.83 19.74 -13.67
N THR A 106 3.28 19.88 -12.47
CA THR A 106 2.57 21.09 -12.05
C THR A 106 3.49 22.16 -11.46
N ASP A 107 4.74 21.82 -11.11
CA ASP A 107 5.67 22.77 -10.52
C ASP A 107 6.40 23.60 -11.60
N PRO A 108 6.12 24.91 -11.71
CA PRO A 108 6.74 25.76 -12.72
C PRO A 108 8.26 25.86 -12.56
N SER A 109 8.81 25.62 -11.36
CA SER A 109 10.24 25.70 -11.13
C SER A 109 11.03 24.53 -11.73
N LEU A 110 10.35 23.45 -12.12
CA LEU A 110 10.96 22.32 -12.83
C LEU A 110 11.21 22.60 -14.31
N GLU A 111 10.61 23.64 -14.90
CA GLU A 111 10.79 23.98 -16.32
C GLU A 111 12.27 24.12 -16.71
N VAL A 112 13.06 24.79 -15.86
CA VAL A 112 14.51 24.94 -16.07
C VAL A 112 15.25 23.61 -15.93
N VAL A 113 14.85 22.77 -14.98
CA VAL A 113 15.46 21.45 -14.76
C VAL A 113 15.20 20.55 -15.97
N VAL A 114 13.94 20.47 -16.39
CA VAL A 114 13.49 19.68 -17.54
C VAL A 114 14.14 20.19 -18.82
N THR A 115 14.12 21.50 -19.10
CA THR A 115 14.75 22.06 -20.31
C THR A 115 16.24 21.72 -20.41
N ASN A 116 16.98 21.82 -19.30
CA ASN A 116 18.40 21.45 -19.28
C ASN A 116 18.61 19.95 -19.54
N MET A 117 17.80 19.10 -18.90
CA MET A 117 17.85 17.66 -19.14
C MET A 117 17.43 17.27 -20.56
N SER A 118 16.44 17.94 -21.16
CA SER A 118 16.04 17.75 -22.55
C SER A 118 17.19 18.06 -23.52
N ASN A 119 17.93 19.15 -23.29
CA ASN A 119 19.10 19.49 -24.10
C ASN A 119 20.23 18.46 -23.96
N ILE A 120 20.44 17.93 -22.75
CA ILE A 120 21.40 16.86 -22.51
C ILE A 120 20.99 15.59 -23.25
N LEU A 121 19.72 15.16 -23.11
CA LEU A 121 19.19 13.98 -23.79
C LEU A 121 19.31 14.11 -25.31
N LYS A 122 18.97 15.28 -25.88
CA LYS A 122 19.12 15.52 -27.31
C LYS A 122 20.56 15.33 -27.79
N LYS A 123 21.53 15.97 -27.13
CA LYS A 123 22.96 15.80 -27.44
C LYS A 123 23.44 14.37 -27.24
N TRP A 124 22.92 13.68 -26.23
CA TRP A 124 23.25 12.30 -25.96
C TRP A 124 22.72 11.38 -27.08
N GLY A 125 21.49 11.58 -27.55
CA GLY A 125 20.91 10.86 -28.68
C GLY A 125 21.65 11.10 -30.00
N GLU A 126 22.11 12.33 -30.26
CA GLU A 126 22.91 12.68 -31.44
C GLU A 126 24.19 11.83 -31.56
N VAL A 127 24.83 11.46 -30.43
CA VAL A 127 26.01 10.57 -30.41
C VAL A 127 25.69 9.17 -30.96
N TYR A 128 24.44 8.72 -30.82
CA TYR A 128 23.96 7.43 -31.33
C TYR A 128 23.21 7.56 -32.66
N GLY A 129 23.09 8.76 -33.23
CA GLY A 129 22.32 9.00 -34.45
C GLY A 129 20.80 8.92 -34.26
N ILE A 130 20.31 9.18 -33.04
CA ILE A 130 18.89 9.01 -32.66
C ILE A 130 18.28 10.38 -32.33
N GLU A 131 17.14 10.69 -32.94
CA GLU A 131 16.37 11.92 -32.66
C GLU A 131 15.60 11.76 -31.34
N ILE A 132 15.90 12.59 -30.34
CA ILE A 132 15.17 12.59 -29.05
C ILE A 132 14.44 13.93 -28.87
N ASN A 133 13.11 13.87 -28.80
CA ASN A 133 12.25 15.02 -28.60
C ASN A 133 11.53 14.92 -27.25
N VAL A 134 11.80 15.88 -26.37
CA VAL A 134 11.14 15.99 -25.06
C VAL A 134 10.13 17.14 -25.10
N ASN A 135 8.85 16.80 -25.06
CA ASN A 135 7.74 17.74 -24.99
C ASN A 135 7.35 17.92 -23.51
N TYR A 136 7.72 19.05 -22.92
CA TYR A 136 7.37 19.37 -21.53
C TYR A 136 6.14 20.28 -21.46
N SER A 137 5.20 19.92 -20.58
CA SER A 137 4.05 20.74 -20.24
C SER A 137 3.99 21.00 -18.74
N ASN A 138 4.08 22.27 -18.35
CA ASN A 138 3.80 22.67 -16.98
C ASN A 138 2.27 22.74 -16.74
N SER A 139 1.61 21.58 -16.67
CA SER A 139 0.17 21.49 -16.51
C SER A 139 -0.24 20.24 -15.73
N ASP A 140 -1.48 20.21 -15.24
CA ASP A 140 -2.05 19.01 -14.62
C ASP A 140 -2.38 17.97 -15.69
N PHE A 141 -1.64 16.87 -15.71
CA PHE A 141 -1.77 15.78 -16.66
C PHE A 141 -3.23 15.33 -16.89
N LEU A 142 -4.00 15.14 -15.81
CA LEU A 142 -5.37 14.62 -15.90
C LEU A 142 -6.32 15.65 -16.52
N LEU A 143 -6.16 16.92 -16.17
CA LEU A 143 -6.98 18.00 -16.74
C LEU A 143 -6.62 18.29 -18.19
N SER A 144 -5.34 18.24 -18.55
CA SER A 144 -4.85 18.39 -19.93
C SER A 144 -5.40 17.30 -20.86
N HIS A 145 -5.71 16.11 -20.33
CA HIS A 145 -6.31 15.00 -21.08
C HIS A 145 -7.82 14.83 -20.85
N LYS A 146 -8.50 15.79 -20.22
CA LYS A 146 -9.92 15.69 -19.86
C LYS A 146 -10.83 15.28 -21.02
N ILE A 147 -10.59 15.78 -22.24
CA ILE A 147 -11.42 15.43 -23.41
C ILE A 147 -11.25 13.95 -23.78
N HIS A 148 -10.00 13.46 -23.86
CA HIS A 148 -9.69 12.07 -24.15
C HIS A 148 -10.28 11.14 -23.09
N LEU A 149 -10.10 11.48 -21.80
CA LEU A 149 -10.58 10.69 -20.67
C LEU A 149 -12.11 10.71 -20.51
N LYS A 150 -12.77 11.84 -20.79
CA LYS A 150 -14.24 11.99 -20.70
C LYS A 150 -15.02 11.44 -21.88
N LYS A 151 -14.49 11.50 -23.10
CA LYS A 151 -15.26 10.98 -24.23
C LYS A 151 -15.02 9.48 -24.42
N ASP A 152 -14.15 8.88 -23.60
CA ASP A 152 -13.57 7.55 -23.83
C ASP A 152 -13.13 7.43 -25.31
N ILE A 153 -12.67 8.56 -25.88
CA ILE A 153 -12.07 8.60 -27.21
C ILE A 153 -10.68 8.02 -26.99
N ASN A 154 -10.65 6.68 -26.98
CA ASN A 154 -9.45 5.90 -27.11
C ASN A 154 -8.84 6.24 -28.46
N THR A 155 -8.02 7.28 -28.50
CA THR A 155 -6.92 7.31 -29.45
C THR A 155 -5.69 6.95 -28.64
N PRO A 156 -5.36 5.65 -28.50
CA PRO A 156 -4.14 5.26 -27.83
C PRO A 156 -2.93 5.94 -28.48
N ILE A 157 -2.08 6.56 -27.65
CA ILE A 157 -1.03 7.47 -28.13
C ILE A 157 0.35 6.88 -27.86
N TYR A 158 0.52 6.21 -26.72
CA TYR A 158 1.84 5.88 -26.18
C TYR A 158 2.16 4.40 -26.31
N ASP A 159 3.39 4.12 -26.74
CA ASP A 159 3.97 2.79 -26.70
C ASP A 159 4.38 2.44 -25.28
N PHE A 160 5.06 3.36 -24.58
CA PHE A 160 5.51 3.15 -23.21
C PHE A 160 5.07 4.27 -22.29
N ILE A 161 4.68 3.90 -21.06
CA ILE A 161 4.35 4.85 -20.01
C ILE A 161 5.12 4.47 -18.75
N ILE A 162 5.92 5.39 -18.23
CA ILE A 162 6.70 5.19 -16.99
C ILE A 162 6.39 6.33 -16.01
N SER A 163 6.12 6.02 -14.74
CA SER A 163 5.86 7.11 -13.78
C SER A 163 6.06 6.77 -12.31
N ASN A 164 6.42 7.80 -11.55
CA ASN A 164 6.28 7.89 -10.10
C ASN A 164 5.31 9.06 -9.79
N PRO A 165 3.99 8.81 -9.80
CA PRO A 165 3.00 9.88 -9.62
C PRO A 165 3.05 10.46 -8.20
N PRO A 166 2.45 11.64 -7.94
CA PRO A 166 2.34 12.17 -6.58
C PRO A 166 1.43 11.31 -5.69
N TYR A 167 1.64 11.34 -4.36
CA TYR A 167 0.85 10.55 -3.40
C TYR A 167 0.11 11.44 -2.39
N PHE A 168 -1.18 11.69 -2.62
CA PHE A 168 -2.04 12.36 -1.65
C PHE A 168 -3.51 12.03 -1.85
N LYS A 169 -4.27 12.09 -0.75
CA LYS A 169 -5.72 11.92 -0.77
C LYS A 169 -6.37 13.13 -1.42
N ILE A 170 -7.28 12.88 -2.35
CA ILE A 170 -8.08 13.95 -2.97
C ILE A 170 -9.41 14.14 -2.25
N LYS A 171 -9.91 15.38 -2.28
CA LYS A 171 -11.24 15.72 -1.74
C LYS A 171 -12.32 15.24 -2.70
N LYS A 172 -13.55 15.06 -2.21
CA LYS A 172 -14.66 14.56 -3.04
C LYS A 172 -15.04 15.54 -4.16
N GLU A 173 -14.77 16.82 -3.95
CA GLU A 173 -15.09 17.93 -4.86
C GLU A 173 -13.93 18.24 -5.82
N ASP A 174 -12.86 17.44 -5.81
CA ASP A 174 -11.69 17.67 -6.67
C ASP A 174 -12.06 17.53 -8.15
N VAL A 175 -11.78 18.56 -8.94
CA VAL A 175 -12.15 18.65 -10.36
C VAL A 175 -11.58 17.49 -11.20
N ARG A 176 -10.48 16.88 -10.77
CA ARG A 176 -9.85 15.74 -11.45
C ARG A 176 -10.68 14.46 -11.37
N LEU A 177 -11.56 14.33 -10.38
CA LEU A 177 -12.51 13.20 -10.35
C LEU A 177 -13.49 13.26 -11.52
N SER A 178 -13.82 14.47 -11.99
CA SER A 178 -14.78 14.67 -13.07
C SER A 178 -14.26 14.27 -14.45
N VAL A 179 -12.97 13.98 -14.61
CA VAL A 179 -12.39 13.64 -15.93
C VAL A 179 -12.70 12.20 -16.36
N PHE A 180 -13.12 11.34 -15.43
CA PHE A 180 -13.49 9.96 -15.71
C PHE A 180 -15.01 9.83 -15.85
N ASN A 181 -15.46 9.03 -16.83
CA ASN A 181 -16.88 8.75 -17.04
C ASN A 181 -17.51 7.85 -15.97
N SER A 182 -16.70 6.95 -15.42
CA SER A 182 -17.15 6.02 -14.39
C SER A 182 -17.04 6.69 -13.01
N PRO A 183 -18.11 6.67 -12.19
CA PRO A 183 -18.07 7.28 -10.88
C PRO A 183 -17.12 6.50 -9.97
N LEU A 184 -15.99 7.12 -9.63
CA LEU A 184 -15.07 6.63 -8.61
C LEU A 184 -15.69 6.83 -7.22
N GLN A 185 -15.95 5.74 -6.51
CA GLN A 185 -16.57 5.77 -5.19
C GLN A 185 -15.51 5.81 -4.09
N GLY A 186 -15.81 6.52 -2.99
CA GLY A 186 -14.94 6.59 -1.81
C GLY A 186 -13.85 7.66 -1.89
N GLN A 187 -12.96 7.68 -0.89
CA GLN A 187 -11.83 8.62 -0.86
C GLN A 187 -10.70 8.09 -1.75
N GLN A 188 -10.47 8.77 -2.87
CA GLN A 188 -9.43 8.40 -3.82
C GLN A 188 -8.05 8.97 -3.43
N ASN A 189 -7.01 8.40 -4.02
CA ASN A 189 -5.66 8.94 -4.00
C ASN A 189 -5.30 9.42 -5.41
N ILE A 190 -4.54 10.50 -5.54
CA ILE A 190 -4.17 11.04 -6.85
C ILE A 190 -3.39 10.02 -7.71
N TYR A 191 -2.55 9.17 -7.11
CA TYR A 191 -1.79 8.16 -7.88
C TYR A 191 -2.71 7.18 -8.62
N SER A 192 -3.86 6.82 -8.04
CA SER A 192 -4.78 5.87 -8.68
C SER A 192 -5.49 6.52 -9.87
N LEU A 193 -5.70 7.84 -9.84
CA LEU A 193 -6.17 8.60 -11.00
C LEU A 193 -5.11 8.68 -12.09
N PHE A 194 -3.85 8.93 -11.73
CA PHE A 194 -2.74 8.97 -12.69
C PHE A 194 -2.58 7.61 -13.39
N LEU A 195 -2.56 6.53 -12.62
CA LEU A 195 -2.45 5.17 -13.15
C LEU A 195 -3.63 4.83 -14.08
N LEU A 196 -4.87 5.15 -13.68
CA LEU A 196 -6.04 4.93 -14.52
C LEU A 196 -6.03 5.80 -15.78
N GLY A 197 -5.76 7.10 -15.65
CA GLY A 197 -5.73 8.04 -16.77
C GLY A 197 -4.65 7.70 -17.78
N ALA A 198 -3.45 7.36 -17.32
CA ALA A 198 -2.35 6.96 -18.19
C ALA A 198 -2.64 5.63 -18.90
N SER A 199 -3.26 4.66 -18.21
CA SER A 199 -3.63 3.38 -18.83
C SER A 199 -4.59 3.53 -20.02
N LYS A 200 -5.45 4.57 -20.01
CA LYS A 200 -6.37 4.87 -21.13
C LYS A 200 -5.67 5.46 -22.36
N LEU A 201 -4.41 5.88 -22.24
CA LEU A 201 -3.62 6.46 -23.34
C LEU A 201 -2.66 5.44 -23.97
N LEU A 202 -2.67 4.19 -23.50
CA LEU A 202 -1.73 3.13 -23.88
C LEU A 202 -2.19 2.40 -25.15
N LYS A 203 -1.31 2.30 -26.17
CA LYS A 203 -1.55 1.50 -27.38
C LYS A 203 -1.80 0.04 -27.05
N GLN A 204 -2.47 -0.71 -27.94
CA GLN A 204 -2.82 -2.12 -27.73
C GLN A 204 -1.63 -3.04 -27.37
N GLN A 205 -0.43 -2.73 -27.88
CA GLN A 205 0.83 -3.42 -27.57
C GLN A 205 1.73 -2.63 -26.62
N GLY A 206 1.21 -1.53 -26.07
CA GLY A 206 1.94 -0.66 -25.17
C GLY A 206 2.11 -1.28 -23.80
N GLN A 207 3.10 -0.78 -23.07
CA GLN A 207 3.42 -1.23 -21.71
C GLN A 207 3.44 -0.04 -20.76
N LEU A 208 2.98 -0.27 -19.53
CA LEU A 208 2.96 0.72 -18.46
C LEU A 208 3.72 0.19 -17.26
N VAL A 209 4.65 0.99 -16.71
CA VAL A 209 5.40 0.68 -15.49
C VAL A 209 5.30 1.82 -14.49
N PHE A 210 4.71 1.56 -13.33
CA PHE A 210 4.45 2.56 -12.30
C PHE A 210 5.01 2.14 -10.95
N ILE A 211 5.51 3.09 -10.17
CA ILE A 211 5.73 2.92 -8.74
C ILE A 211 4.64 3.65 -7.95
N VAL A 212 3.86 2.90 -7.18
CA VAL A 212 2.69 3.43 -6.46
C VAL A 212 2.55 2.81 -5.06
N PRO A 213 1.84 3.44 -4.12
CA PRO A 213 1.53 2.84 -2.84
C PRO A 213 0.75 1.53 -2.98
N ARG A 214 1.21 0.45 -2.35
CA ARG A 214 0.58 -0.89 -2.32
C ARG A 214 -0.86 -0.88 -1.81
N SER A 215 -1.28 0.17 -1.10
CA SER A 215 -2.63 0.35 -0.57
C SER A 215 -3.78 0.00 -1.55
N PHE A 216 -3.60 0.15 -2.87
CA PHE A 216 -4.64 -0.21 -3.84
C PHE A 216 -4.92 -1.71 -3.92
N THR A 217 -4.07 -2.60 -3.40
CA THR A 217 -4.26 -4.06 -3.44
C THR A 217 -5.37 -4.54 -2.49
N SER A 218 -5.82 -3.69 -1.56
CA SER A 218 -6.81 -4.01 -0.55
C SER A 218 -7.63 -2.78 -0.13
N GLY A 219 -8.65 -2.98 0.69
CA GLY A 219 -9.44 -1.89 1.27
C GLY A 219 -10.60 -1.39 0.40
N VAL A 220 -11.63 -0.90 1.09
CA VAL A 220 -12.92 -0.47 0.50
C VAL A 220 -12.75 0.69 -0.48
N TYR A 221 -11.84 1.63 -0.19
CA TYR A 221 -11.68 2.85 -0.98
C TYR A 221 -11.13 2.61 -2.39
N PHE A 222 -10.44 1.50 -2.61
CA PHE A 222 -9.81 1.18 -3.90
C PHE A 222 -10.65 0.24 -4.76
N GLN A 223 -11.77 -0.29 -4.25
CA GLN A 223 -12.62 -1.25 -4.99
C GLN A 223 -13.14 -0.66 -6.30
N SER A 224 -13.57 0.60 -6.31
CA SER A 224 -14.05 1.28 -7.51
C SER A 224 -12.93 1.44 -8.55
N PHE A 225 -11.74 1.85 -8.11
CA PHE A 225 -10.54 1.93 -8.96
C PHE A 225 -10.17 0.55 -9.53
N GLN A 226 -10.04 -0.48 -8.69
CA GLN A 226 -9.69 -1.84 -9.13
C GLN A 226 -10.68 -2.35 -10.19
N ASN A 227 -11.97 -2.16 -9.98
CA ASN A 227 -13.02 -2.61 -10.90
C ASN A 227 -12.89 -1.97 -12.28
N ILE A 228 -12.51 -0.69 -12.35
CA ILE A 228 -12.33 0.02 -13.62
C ILE A 228 -10.98 -0.39 -14.25
N PHE A 229 -9.89 -0.30 -13.49
CA PHE A 229 -8.54 -0.53 -13.99
C PHE A 229 -8.36 -1.96 -14.53
N PHE A 230 -8.77 -2.99 -13.79
CA PHE A 230 -8.63 -4.39 -14.21
C PHE A 230 -9.66 -4.84 -15.24
N LYS A 231 -10.67 -4.01 -15.55
CA LYS A 231 -11.56 -4.27 -16.68
C LYS A 231 -10.83 -4.08 -18.00
N GLU A 232 -9.92 -3.12 -18.06
CA GLU A 232 -9.24 -2.66 -19.29
C GLU A 232 -7.76 -3.03 -19.34
N ASN A 233 -7.15 -3.45 -18.23
CA ASN A 233 -5.72 -3.75 -18.13
C ASN A 233 -5.47 -5.12 -17.48
N ASP A 234 -4.41 -5.77 -17.93
CA ASP A 234 -3.85 -6.95 -17.28
C ASP A 234 -2.52 -6.57 -16.59
N ILE A 235 -2.29 -7.11 -15.39
CA ILE A 235 -1.00 -6.99 -14.71
C ILE A 235 -0.13 -8.18 -15.10
N GLU A 236 1.14 -7.93 -15.37
CA GLU A 236 2.14 -8.97 -15.66
C GLU A 236 3.17 -9.11 -14.54
N TYR A 237 3.44 -8.02 -13.81
CA TYR A 237 4.54 -7.96 -12.87
C TYR A 237 4.23 -7.10 -11.64
N PHE A 238 4.69 -7.56 -10.48
CA PHE A 238 4.85 -6.75 -9.28
C PHE A 238 6.27 -6.89 -8.71
N HIS A 239 6.81 -5.79 -8.20
CA HIS A 239 8.01 -5.81 -7.35
C HIS A 239 7.75 -5.14 -6.01
N LEU A 240 8.08 -5.85 -4.93
CA LEU A 240 7.90 -5.43 -3.55
C LEU A 240 9.24 -5.12 -2.87
N PHE A 241 9.25 -4.08 -2.06
CA PHE A 241 10.39 -3.71 -1.21
C PHE A 241 10.13 -4.16 0.24
N ASN A 242 11.10 -4.78 0.91
CA ASN A 242 10.96 -5.20 2.31
C ASN A 242 10.89 -4.03 3.28
N SER A 243 11.88 -3.12 3.17
CA SER A 243 12.13 -2.07 4.13
C SER A 243 11.54 -0.75 3.66
N ARG A 244 10.69 -0.15 4.51
CA ARG A 244 10.20 1.24 4.35
C ARG A 244 11.33 2.26 4.32
N ASN A 245 12.47 1.89 4.91
CA ASN A 245 13.55 2.80 5.17
C ASN A 245 14.60 2.81 4.09
N ASP A 246 14.66 1.92 3.09
CA ASP A 246 15.85 1.86 2.21
C ASP A 246 15.68 2.50 0.83
N GLY A 247 14.44 2.76 0.38
CA GLY A 247 14.15 3.33 -0.93
C GLY A 247 14.09 4.86 -1.01
N PHE A 248 13.52 5.48 0.02
CA PHE A 248 13.21 6.93 0.05
C PHE A 248 13.65 7.55 1.39
N LYS A 249 14.84 7.16 1.88
CA LYS A 249 15.42 7.54 3.19
C LYS A 249 15.30 9.02 3.54
N LYS A 250 15.46 9.89 2.53
CA LYS A 250 15.55 11.34 2.74
C LYS A 250 14.24 11.95 3.24
N ASP A 251 13.09 11.32 3.01
CA ASP A 251 11.80 12.01 3.11
C ASP A 251 10.80 11.43 4.13
N LYS A 252 11.18 10.42 4.92
CA LYS A 252 10.34 9.83 6.00
C LYS A 252 8.92 9.46 5.55
N VAL A 253 8.74 9.01 4.31
CA VAL A 253 7.42 8.63 3.78
C VAL A 253 7.07 7.22 4.27
N LEU A 254 6.07 7.12 5.15
CA LEU A 254 5.63 5.89 5.83
C LEU A 254 4.84 4.90 4.94
N GLN A 255 4.94 5.00 3.62
CA GLN A 255 4.09 4.24 2.69
C GLN A 255 4.86 3.08 2.07
N GLU A 256 4.22 1.91 2.00
CA GLU A 256 4.76 0.74 1.30
C GLU A 256 4.44 0.88 -0.19
N ASN A 257 5.47 1.04 -1.02
CA ASN A 257 5.33 1.16 -2.47
C ASN A 257 5.52 -0.20 -3.16
N VAL A 258 4.91 -0.34 -4.32
CA VAL A 258 5.04 -1.48 -5.23
C VAL A 258 5.33 -0.92 -6.62
N ILE A 259 6.25 -1.56 -7.35
CA ILE A 259 6.37 -1.33 -8.79
C ILE A 259 5.47 -2.33 -9.49
N LEU A 260 4.66 -1.88 -10.44
CA LEU A 260 3.80 -2.74 -11.25
C LEU A 260 4.09 -2.55 -12.74
N LYS A 261 4.01 -3.64 -13.51
CA LYS A 261 3.92 -3.62 -14.97
C LYS A 261 2.52 -4.05 -15.39
N ALA A 262 1.89 -3.25 -16.24
CA ALA A 262 0.59 -3.52 -16.82
C ALA A 262 0.61 -3.35 -18.34
N VAL A 263 -0.27 -4.06 -19.01
CA VAL A 263 -0.54 -3.97 -20.44
C VAL A 263 -2.04 -3.82 -20.67
N PRO A 264 -2.49 -3.27 -21.81
CA PRO A 264 -3.89 -3.29 -22.16
C PRO A 264 -4.38 -4.73 -22.21
N LYS A 265 -5.59 -4.94 -21.73
CA LYS A 265 -6.18 -6.27 -21.63
C LYS A 265 -6.25 -6.94 -23.00
N CYS A 266 -5.71 -8.15 -23.09
CA CYS A 266 -5.78 -8.97 -24.31
C CYS A 266 -6.81 -10.09 -24.14
N LYS A 267 -7.36 -10.61 -25.24
CA LYS A 267 -8.29 -11.76 -25.20
C LYS A 267 -7.61 -13.01 -24.64
N THR A 268 -6.32 -13.18 -24.89
CA THR A 268 -5.47 -14.22 -24.28
C THR A 268 -4.88 -13.67 -22.99
N ARG A 269 -5.55 -13.96 -21.86
CA ARG A 269 -5.13 -13.47 -20.54
C ARG A 269 -3.73 -14.02 -20.18
N PRO A 270 -2.86 -13.22 -19.54
CA PRO A 270 -1.73 -13.80 -18.82
C PRO A 270 -2.29 -14.79 -17.78
N VAL A 271 -1.81 -16.03 -17.78
CA VAL A 271 -2.26 -17.05 -16.81
C VAL A 271 -1.55 -16.87 -15.47
N LYS A 272 -0.39 -16.20 -15.50
CA LYS A 272 0.51 -16.02 -14.37
C LYS A 272 1.01 -14.59 -14.28
N ILE A 273 1.34 -14.17 -13.07
CA ILE A 273 1.97 -12.89 -12.76
C ILE A 273 3.31 -13.18 -12.10
N LYS A 274 4.34 -12.45 -12.52
CA LYS A 274 5.65 -12.49 -11.86
C LYS A 274 5.64 -11.56 -10.67
N ILE A 275 6.08 -12.07 -9.52
CA ILE A 275 6.32 -11.27 -8.33
C ILE A 275 7.80 -11.37 -8.01
N SER A 276 8.44 -10.22 -7.86
CA SER A 276 9.80 -10.15 -7.32
C SER A 276 9.84 -9.33 -6.03
N TYR A 277 10.94 -9.50 -5.31
CA TYR A 277 11.13 -8.84 -4.03
C TYR A 277 12.61 -8.51 -3.78
N SER A 278 12.85 -7.37 -3.15
CA SER A 278 14.15 -6.97 -2.62
C SER A 278 14.05 -6.45 -1.18
N LYS A 279 15.16 -6.42 -0.45
CA LYS A 279 15.24 -5.76 0.86
C LYS A 279 15.10 -4.25 0.72
N GLY A 280 15.72 -3.68 -0.31
CA GLY A 280 15.68 -2.26 -0.63
C GLY A 280 16.26 -1.96 -2.01
N ILE A 281 16.86 -0.78 -2.17
CA ILE A 281 17.49 -0.38 -3.44
C ILE A 281 18.83 -1.11 -3.67
N SER A 282 19.54 -1.47 -2.59
CA SER A 282 20.88 -2.05 -2.67
C SER A 282 20.92 -3.43 -3.32
N ASP A 283 19.81 -4.17 -3.29
CA ASP A 283 19.70 -5.54 -3.79
C ASP A 283 18.65 -5.67 -4.91
N LEU A 284 18.28 -4.57 -5.58
CA LEU A 284 17.39 -4.60 -6.75
C LEU A 284 17.94 -5.46 -7.90
N GLU A 285 19.25 -5.63 -7.98
CA GLU A 285 19.92 -6.46 -9.00
C GLU A 285 19.93 -7.95 -8.62
N LEU A 286 19.67 -8.29 -7.35
CA LEU A 286 19.66 -9.66 -6.83
C LEU A 286 18.22 -10.18 -6.72
N LEU A 287 17.54 -10.24 -7.87
CA LEU A 287 16.12 -10.53 -7.93
C LEU A 287 15.81 -11.96 -7.46
N LYS A 288 14.95 -12.04 -6.43
CA LYS A 288 14.17 -13.24 -6.16
C LYS A 288 12.83 -13.05 -6.83
N GLU A 289 12.54 -13.86 -7.84
CA GLU A 289 11.28 -13.82 -8.57
C GLU A 289 10.58 -15.17 -8.57
N LYS A 290 9.26 -15.12 -8.65
CA LYS A 290 8.41 -16.30 -8.79
C LYS A 290 7.15 -15.97 -9.56
N GLU A 291 6.68 -16.93 -10.34
CA GLU A 291 5.41 -16.83 -11.06
C GLU A 291 4.27 -17.43 -10.25
N PHE A 292 3.14 -16.72 -10.24
CA PHE A 292 1.94 -17.13 -9.52
C PHE A 292 0.72 -17.13 -10.45
N PRO A 293 -0.15 -18.15 -10.37
CA PRO A 293 -1.44 -18.13 -11.05
C PRO A 293 -2.30 -16.93 -10.62
N ILE A 294 -2.97 -16.27 -11.57
CA ILE A 294 -3.79 -15.09 -11.27
C ILE A 294 -4.88 -15.38 -10.23
N ASN A 295 -5.54 -16.53 -10.32
CA ASN A 295 -6.60 -16.93 -9.39
C ASN A 295 -6.11 -17.13 -7.95
N LEU A 296 -4.83 -17.39 -7.75
CA LEU A 296 -4.23 -17.47 -6.42
C LEU A 296 -4.00 -16.07 -5.83
N LEU A 297 -3.60 -15.10 -6.67
CA LEU A 297 -3.32 -13.73 -6.25
C LEU A 297 -4.58 -12.86 -6.11
N PHE A 298 -5.47 -12.91 -7.11
CA PHE A 298 -6.67 -12.09 -7.19
C PHE A 298 -7.84 -12.86 -6.59
N GLN A 299 -8.15 -12.56 -5.34
CA GLN A 299 -9.20 -13.23 -4.59
C GLN A 299 -10.32 -12.28 -4.22
N LYS A 300 -11.53 -12.82 -4.09
CA LYS A 300 -12.68 -12.10 -3.54
C LYS A 300 -12.92 -12.57 -2.11
N ILE A 301 -12.74 -11.66 -1.16
CA ILE A 301 -12.96 -11.89 0.27
C ILE A 301 -14.20 -11.10 0.69
N GLY A 302 -15.34 -11.80 0.83
CA GLY A 302 -16.65 -11.16 0.99
C GLY A 302 -17.02 -10.29 -0.21
N THR A 303 -17.15 -8.98 -0.01
CA THR A 303 -17.40 -8.01 -1.09
C THR A 303 -16.13 -7.32 -1.60
N LEU A 304 -14.97 -7.63 -1.01
CA LEU A 304 -13.70 -6.99 -1.34
C LEU A 304 -12.92 -7.82 -2.35
N ASN A 305 -12.50 -7.19 -3.43
CA ASN A 305 -11.45 -7.69 -4.30
C ASN A 305 -10.10 -7.40 -3.63
N ILE A 306 -9.29 -8.44 -3.48
CA ILE A 306 -8.01 -8.43 -2.81
C ILE A 306 -6.94 -8.99 -3.76
N ILE A 307 -5.79 -8.32 -3.78
CA ILE A 307 -4.61 -8.79 -4.49
C ILE A 307 -3.58 -9.21 -3.45
N HIS A 308 -3.37 -10.51 -3.33
CA HIS A 308 -2.29 -11.07 -2.54
C HIS A 308 -0.97 -10.91 -3.29
N LEU A 309 0.08 -10.53 -2.57
CA LEU A 309 1.44 -10.37 -3.05
C LEU A 309 2.41 -11.07 -2.09
N PRO A 310 2.50 -12.41 -2.14
CA PRO A 310 3.38 -13.17 -1.26
C PRO A 310 4.87 -12.91 -1.59
N VAL A 311 5.70 -12.78 -0.56
CA VAL A 311 7.17 -12.56 -0.72
C VAL A 311 8.04 -13.65 -0.09
N ASN A 312 7.43 -14.67 0.52
CA ASN A 312 8.12 -15.81 1.14
C ASN A 312 7.22 -17.05 1.18
N GLU A 313 7.82 -18.21 1.46
CA GLU A 313 7.12 -19.50 1.49
C GLU A 313 6.00 -19.56 2.54
N LEU A 314 6.17 -18.89 3.69
CA LEU A 314 5.15 -18.88 4.75
C LEU A 314 3.89 -18.13 4.32
N GLU A 315 4.03 -17.01 3.59
CA GLU A 315 2.90 -16.28 3.02
C GLU A 315 2.16 -17.12 1.96
N GLU A 316 2.89 -17.89 1.17
CA GLU A 316 2.30 -18.82 0.21
C GLU A 316 1.57 -19.99 0.90
N GLU A 317 2.19 -20.62 1.91
CA GLU A 317 1.54 -21.68 2.71
C GLU A 317 0.27 -21.14 3.37
N ALA A 318 0.31 -19.91 3.90
CA ALA A 318 -0.85 -19.25 4.48
C ALA A 318 -1.97 -19.02 3.45
N MET A 319 -1.64 -18.52 2.25
CA MET A 319 -2.63 -18.33 1.19
C MET A 319 -3.30 -19.65 0.79
N ASN A 320 -2.52 -20.72 0.64
CA ASN A 320 -3.04 -22.05 0.32
C ASN A 320 -3.95 -22.58 1.43
N LEU A 321 -3.54 -22.46 2.69
CA LEU A 321 -4.36 -22.89 3.84
C LEU A 321 -5.69 -22.12 3.89
N PHE A 322 -5.65 -20.80 3.80
CA PHE A 322 -6.85 -19.95 3.88
C PHE A 322 -7.80 -20.18 2.72
N SER A 323 -7.30 -20.59 1.54
CA SER A 323 -8.16 -20.96 0.40
C SER A 323 -9.06 -22.18 0.68
N THR A 324 -8.70 -23.01 1.68
CA THR A 324 -9.50 -24.17 2.11
C THR A 324 -10.62 -23.82 3.09
N TRP A 325 -10.62 -22.59 3.62
CA TRP A 325 -11.55 -22.14 4.64
C TRP A 325 -12.75 -21.44 4.02
N THR A 326 -13.95 -21.91 4.34
CA THR A 326 -15.20 -21.43 3.73
C THR A 326 -16.05 -20.57 4.67
N ASN A 327 -15.70 -20.51 5.96
CA ASN A 327 -16.45 -19.75 6.97
C ASN A 327 -15.85 -18.36 7.15
N ASN A 328 -16.56 -17.47 7.84
CA ASN A 328 -16.06 -16.16 8.29
C ASN A 328 -16.70 -15.80 9.64
N LEU A 329 -16.49 -14.58 10.15
CA LEU A 329 -17.11 -14.20 11.43
C LEU A 329 -18.63 -14.19 11.37
N GLY A 330 -19.20 -13.76 10.24
CA GLY A 330 -20.64 -13.72 10.03
C GLY A 330 -21.30 -15.10 10.13
N SER A 331 -20.66 -16.16 9.62
CA SER A 331 -21.18 -17.53 9.72
C SER A 331 -21.25 -18.06 11.16
N TYR A 332 -20.59 -17.39 12.11
CA TYR A 332 -20.61 -17.74 13.54
C TYR A 332 -21.46 -16.79 14.38
N GLY A 333 -22.22 -15.88 13.74
CA GLY A 333 -22.94 -14.82 14.44
C GLY A 333 -21.99 -13.84 15.14
N MET A 334 -20.73 -13.76 14.70
CA MET A 334 -19.70 -12.90 15.25
C MET A 334 -19.48 -11.67 14.37
N LYS A 335 -18.99 -10.58 14.97
CA LYS A 335 -18.69 -9.34 14.27
C LYS A 335 -17.53 -8.62 14.91
N VAL A 336 -16.74 -7.96 14.07
CA VAL A 336 -15.74 -6.97 14.46
C VAL A 336 -16.28 -5.57 14.20
N SER A 337 -16.14 -4.69 15.20
CA SER A 337 -16.50 -3.27 15.10
C SER A 337 -15.32 -2.38 15.53
N THR A 338 -15.26 -1.16 15.00
CA THR A 338 -14.28 -0.14 15.42
C THR A 338 -14.66 0.41 16.79
N GLY A 339 -13.66 0.66 17.64
CA GLY A 339 -13.84 1.33 18.93
C GLY A 339 -14.63 2.64 18.79
N PRO A 340 -15.76 2.81 19.51
CA PRO A 340 -16.64 3.97 19.36
C PRO A 340 -16.10 5.26 19.99
N VAL A 341 -15.13 5.17 20.91
CA VAL A 341 -14.58 6.34 21.59
C VAL A 341 -13.56 7.00 20.68
N VAL A 342 -13.92 8.18 20.17
CA VAL A 342 -13.03 9.07 19.40
C VAL A 342 -12.54 10.20 20.31
N PRO A 343 -11.29 10.16 20.82
CA PRO A 343 -10.87 11.00 21.95
C PRO A 343 -11.06 12.50 21.75
N PHE A 344 -10.70 13.02 20.58
CA PHE A 344 -10.82 14.45 20.29
C PHE A 344 -12.27 14.95 20.28
N ARG A 345 -13.26 14.07 20.09
CA ARG A 345 -14.70 14.39 20.11
C ARG A 345 -15.34 14.26 21.50
N CYS A 346 -14.58 13.83 22.52
CA CYS A 346 -15.09 13.62 23.87
C CYS A 346 -14.08 13.97 24.97
N LYS A 347 -13.11 14.85 24.68
CA LYS A 347 -12.00 15.19 25.58
C LYS A 347 -12.45 15.59 27.00
N SER A 348 -13.56 16.31 27.13
CA SER A 348 -14.13 16.73 28.43
C SER A 348 -14.59 15.55 29.31
N GLN A 349 -14.88 14.40 28.70
CA GLN A 349 -15.39 13.19 29.37
C GLN A 349 -14.26 12.22 29.76
N LEU A 350 -13.03 12.46 29.31
CA LEU A 350 -11.89 11.57 29.56
C LEU A 350 -11.12 12.02 30.82
N LYS A 351 -10.66 11.06 31.63
CA LYS A 351 -9.89 11.31 32.86
C LYS A 351 -8.72 10.34 33.00
N HIS A 352 -7.58 10.83 33.48
CA HIS A 352 -6.39 10.01 33.79
C HIS A 352 -6.60 9.09 35.00
N ARG A 353 -7.29 9.58 36.03
CA ARG A 353 -7.55 8.84 37.28
C ARG A 353 -9.05 8.72 37.52
N LYS A 354 -9.47 7.61 38.14
CA LYS A 354 -10.86 7.40 38.54
C LYS A 354 -11.23 8.40 39.65
N PRO A 355 -12.26 9.24 39.48
CA PRO A 355 -12.78 10.02 40.60
C PRO A 355 -13.50 9.10 41.60
N LYS A 356 -13.54 9.49 42.89
CA LYS A 356 -13.97 8.62 44.00
C LYS A 356 -15.45 8.22 43.97
N ASN A 357 -16.36 9.06 43.43
CA ASN A 357 -17.82 8.87 43.50
C ASN A 357 -18.53 9.06 42.15
N SER A 358 -18.08 8.40 41.08
CA SER A 358 -18.59 8.75 39.75
C SER A 358 -18.77 7.57 38.80
N ASN A 359 -19.79 7.70 37.94
CA ASN A 359 -20.15 6.75 36.89
C ASN A 359 -19.09 6.76 35.77
N TYR A 360 -17.94 6.13 35.97
CA TYR A 360 -16.87 6.05 34.98
C TYR A 360 -16.59 4.61 34.59
N ALA A 361 -16.44 4.39 33.29
CA ALA A 361 -16.03 3.13 32.71
C ALA A 361 -14.50 3.13 32.41
N PRO A 362 -13.84 1.97 32.51
CA PRO A 362 -12.50 1.77 31.98
C PRO A 362 -12.42 2.17 30.50
N LEU A 363 -11.45 2.99 30.12
CA LEU A 363 -11.15 3.32 28.72
C LEU A 363 -9.91 2.54 28.27
N ILE A 364 -10.09 1.70 27.26
CA ILE A 364 -9.07 0.81 26.73
C ILE A 364 -8.49 1.41 25.45
N TRP A 365 -7.18 1.58 25.44
CA TRP A 365 -6.41 2.10 24.32
C TRP A 365 -5.60 1.01 23.64
N MET A 366 -5.19 1.28 22.39
CA MET A 366 -4.33 0.39 21.62
C MET A 366 -3.05 -0.04 22.37
N HIS A 367 -2.43 0.87 23.16
CA HIS A 367 -1.22 0.58 23.92
C HIS A 367 -1.45 -0.31 25.15
N ASN A 368 -2.71 -0.55 25.56
CA ASN A 368 -3.04 -1.50 26.63
C ASN A 368 -3.12 -2.94 26.10
N CYS A 369 -3.42 -3.11 24.82
CA CYS A 369 -3.65 -4.41 24.21
C CYS A 369 -2.34 -5.02 23.73
N HIS A 370 -1.82 -6.07 24.35
CA HIS A 370 -0.66 -6.84 23.88
C HIS A 370 -1.08 -8.23 23.40
N LYS A 371 -0.18 -8.96 22.71
CA LYS A 371 -0.44 -10.35 22.30
C LYS A 371 -0.88 -11.15 23.52
N MET A 372 -2.09 -11.71 23.45
CA MET A 372 -2.73 -12.53 24.50
C MET A 372 -2.89 -11.89 25.88
N ARG A 373 -2.59 -10.59 26.06
CA ARG A 373 -2.56 -9.95 27.38
C ARG A 373 -3.03 -8.51 27.35
N LEU A 374 -3.98 -8.19 28.22
CA LEU A 374 -4.42 -6.82 28.49
C LEU A 374 -3.58 -6.22 29.63
N ASN A 375 -2.95 -5.07 29.38
CA ASN A 375 -2.20 -4.30 30.37
C ASN A 375 -2.92 -2.97 30.63
N TRP A 376 -3.87 -3.00 31.57
CA TRP A 376 -4.68 -1.84 31.92
C TRP A 376 -4.83 -1.73 33.45
N PRO A 377 -4.75 -0.51 34.04
CA PRO A 377 -4.33 0.73 33.39
C PRO A 377 -2.80 0.74 33.21
N ASN A 378 -2.31 1.19 32.04
CA ASN A 378 -0.88 1.34 31.84
C ASN A 378 -0.38 2.63 32.52
N LYS A 379 0.21 2.48 33.71
CA LYS A 379 0.76 3.61 34.49
C LYS A 379 1.94 4.34 33.82
N LYS A 380 2.55 3.75 32.79
CA LYS A 380 3.69 4.34 32.07
C LYS A 380 3.28 5.32 30.97
N THR A 381 1.99 5.44 30.66
CA THR A 381 1.48 6.34 29.61
C THR A 381 0.69 7.49 30.22
N ASP A 382 0.88 8.70 29.70
CA ASP A 382 0.09 9.87 30.07
C ASP A 382 -1.24 9.94 29.28
N LYS A 383 -1.98 8.82 29.26
CA LYS A 383 -3.26 8.70 28.55
C LYS A 383 -4.41 8.53 29.53
N GLU A 384 -5.58 9.02 29.14
CA GLU A 384 -6.77 8.98 29.97
C GLU A 384 -7.27 7.55 30.15
N ALA A 385 -7.25 6.99 31.36
CA ALA A 385 -7.68 5.62 31.60
C ALA A 385 -9.20 5.46 31.79
N TRP A 386 -9.96 6.56 31.90
CA TRP A 386 -11.36 6.54 32.28
C TRP A 386 -12.21 7.41 31.36
N ILE A 387 -13.43 6.96 31.06
CA ILE A 387 -14.46 7.75 30.37
C ILE A 387 -15.68 7.88 31.27
N TYR A 388 -16.20 9.10 31.41
CA TYR A 388 -17.44 9.34 32.14
C TYR A 388 -18.60 8.69 31.39
N ASP A 389 -19.40 7.84 32.04
CA ASP A 389 -20.60 7.19 31.49
C ASP A 389 -21.83 8.05 31.84
N ASN A 390 -22.34 8.79 30.87
CA ASN A 390 -23.51 9.67 30.96
C ASN A 390 -24.28 9.60 29.64
N GLU A 391 -25.47 10.20 29.51
CA GLU A 391 -26.24 10.12 28.25
C GLU A 391 -25.44 10.54 27.00
N GLN A 392 -24.54 11.52 27.12
CA GLN A 392 -23.69 11.98 26.01
C GLN A 392 -22.61 10.96 25.60
N SER A 393 -22.07 10.18 26.55
CA SER A 393 -21.06 9.15 26.31
C SER A 393 -21.64 7.74 26.25
N ASN A 394 -22.90 7.54 26.65
CA ASN A 394 -23.61 6.26 26.63
C ASN A 394 -23.76 5.74 25.20
N SER A 395 -23.72 6.64 24.21
CA SER A 395 -23.58 6.29 22.79
C SER A 395 -22.21 5.74 22.38
N LYS A 396 -21.20 5.84 23.26
CA LYS A 396 -19.80 5.47 23.02
C LYS A 396 -19.23 4.45 24.01
N THR A 397 -19.88 4.20 25.14
CA THR A 397 -19.52 3.08 26.04
C THR A 397 -20.32 1.85 25.64
N ILE A 398 -19.70 0.67 25.76
CA ILE A 398 -20.37 -0.61 25.44
C ILE A 398 -20.48 -1.45 26.71
N ARG A 399 -21.43 -2.40 26.73
CA ARG A 399 -21.56 -3.36 27.83
C ARG A 399 -20.27 -4.16 28.01
N ASN A 400 -19.83 -4.39 29.24
CA ASN A 400 -18.73 -5.31 29.52
C ASN A 400 -19.19 -6.75 29.28
N GLN A 401 -18.51 -7.45 28.39
CA GLN A 401 -18.75 -8.83 27.98
C GLN A 401 -17.41 -9.46 27.56
N ASN A 402 -17.45 -10.73 27.14
CA ASN A 402 -16.31 -11.38 26.52
C ASN A 402 -16.05 -10.76 25.14
N TYR A 403 -14.83 -10.28 24.92
CA TYR A 403 -14.40 -9.61 23.70
C TYR A 403 -13.01 -10.09 23.28
N ILE A 404 -12.66 -9.85 22.02
CA ILE A 404 -11.26 -9.85 21.58
C ILE A 404 -10.95 -8.46 21.07
N PHE A 405 -10.00 -7.76 21.71
CA PHE A 405 -9.53 -6.47 21.22
C PHE A 405 -8.45 -6.69 20.17
N LEU A 406 -8.57 -6.00 19.05
CA LEU A 406 -7.66 -6.11 17.91
C LEU A 406 -7.04 -4.74 17.66
N ARG A 407 -5.70 -4.65 17.63
CA ARG A 407 -5.04 -3.40 17.24
C ARG A 407 -5.37 -3.07 15.78
N ARG A 408 -5.76 -1.82 15.51
CA ARG A 408 -6.01 -1.36 14.14
C ARG A 408 -4.76 -0.91 13.43
N PHE A 409 -3.79 -0.35 14.13
CA PHE A 409 -2.61 0.25 13.51
C PHE A 409 -1.41 -0.67 13.71
N SER A 410 -0.82 -1.07 12.59
CA SER A 410 0.41 -1.84 12.55
C SER A 410 1.24 -1.44 11.34
N SER A 411 2.53 -1.30 11.56
CA SER A 411 3.50 -1.04 10.51
C SER A 411 3.85 -2.34 9.76
N LYS A 412 4.57 -2.27 8.63
CA LYS A 412 5.09 -3.47 7.95
C LYS A 412 6.23 -4.07 8.78
N ASP A 413 7.01 -3.21 9.41
CA ASP A 413 8.19 -3.56 10.19
C ASP A 413 7.84 -4.01 11.62
N ASP A 414 6.57 -3.93 12.01
CA ASP A 414 6.11 -4.46 13.30
C ASP A 414 6.21 -5.99 13.29
N ASN A 415 6.59 -6.56 14.43
CA ASN A 415 6.68 -8.02 14.63
C ASN A 415 5.35 -8.77 14.39
N ALA A 416 4.22 -8.05 14.34
CA ALA A 416 2.93 -8.59 13.96
C ALA A 416 2.05 -7.51 13.33
N LYS A 417 1.40 -7.82 12.22
CA LYS A 417 0.35 -7.03 11.59
C LYS A 417 -0.94 -7.03 12.38
N LEU A 418 -1.28 -8.13 13.04
CA LEU A 418 -2.45 -8.23 13.89
C LEU A 418 -2.03 -8.59 15.31
N VAL A 419 -2.60 -7.89 16.29
CA VAL A 419 -2.42 -8.21 17.70
C VAL A 419 -3.79 -8.38 18.31
N ALA A 420 -4.07 -9.59 18.76
CA ALA A 420 -5.29 -9.95 19.45
C ALA A 420 -5.09 -10.03 20.97
N THR A 421 -5.97 -9.38 21.71
CA THR A 421 -5.97 -9.36 23.16
C THR A 421 -7.31 -9.90 23.66
N PRO A 422 -7.34 -11.12 24.24
CA PRO A 422 -8.55 -11.68 24.81
C PRO A 422 -9.00 -10.87 26.03
N HIS A 423 -10.30 -10.68 26.16
CA HIS A 423 -10.94 -10.02 27.29
C HIS A 423 -12.13 -10.85 27.75
N LEU A 424 -12.17 -11.18 29.04
CA LEU A 424 -13.33 -11.82 29.67
C LEU A 424 -14.05 -10.81 30.54
N GLU A 425 -15.38 -10.90 30.60
CA GLU A 425 -16.24 -9.99 31.35
C GLU A 425 -15.75 -9.81 32.81
N LYS A 426 -15.37 -10.92 33.47
CA LYS A 426 -14.82 -10.94 34.83
C LYS A 426 -13.55 -10.12 35.08
N TYR A 427 -12.82 -9.69 34.03
CA TYR A 427 -11.60 -8.88 34.19
C TYR A 427 -11.88 -7.45 34.65
N PHE A 428 -13.11 -6.97 34.46
CA PHE A 428 -13.56 -5.68 34.98
C PHE A 428 -14.83 -5.86 35.80
N ALA A 429 -14.85 -5.32 37.02
CA ALA A 429 -16.06 -5.25 37.84
C ALA A 429 -17.10 -4.25 37.30
N HIS A 430 -16.77 -3.50 36.25
CA HIS A 430 -17.61 -2.45 35.67
C HIS A 430 -18.59 -3.03 34.64
N LYS A 431 -19.82 -2.52 34.63
CA LYS A 431 -20.87 -2.95 33.68
C LYS A 431 -20.62 -2.50 32.23
N LYS A 432 -19.75 -1.50 32.03
CA LYS A 432 -19.44 -0.94 30.72
C LYS A 432 -17.95 -0.68 30.55
N LEU A 433 -17.52 -0.58 29.30
CA LEU A 433 -16.17 -0.26 28.85
C LEU A 433 -16.21 0.83 27.77
N GLY A 434 -15.20 1.69 27.76
CA GLY A 434 -14.86 2.52 26.61
C GLY A 434 -13.78 1.83 25.78
N ILE A 435 -13.98 1.75 24.46
CA ILE A 435 -12.98 1.23 23.53
C ILE A 435 -12.60 2.33 22.55
N GLU A 436 -11.31 2.65 22.54
CA GLU A 436 -10.79 3.74 21.72
C GLU A 436 -10.67 3.36 20.23
N ASN A 437 -10.83 4.33 19.35
CA ASN A 437 -10.98 4.10 17.92
C ASN A 437 -9.74 3.57 17.18
N HIS A 438 -8.56 3.46 17.80
CA HIS A 438 -7.40 2.73 17.23
C HIS A 438 -7.44 1.22 17.57
N LEU A 439 -8.50 0.75 18.24
CA LEU A 439 -8.84 -0.65 18.42
C LEU A 439 -10.07 -1.02 17.59
N ASN A 440 -10.11 -2.28 17.15
CA ASN A 440 -11.36 -2.97 16.86
C ASN A 440 -11.68 -3.90 18.04
N TYR A 441 -12.93 -4.33 18.14
CA TYR A 441 -13.37 -5.35 19.10
C TYR A 441 -14.26 -6.38 18.41
N LEU A 442 -13.99 -7.66 18.67
CA LEU A 442 -14.77 -8.80 18.19
C LEU A 442 -15.75 -9.25 19.28
N TYR A 443 -17.00 -9.47 18.89
CA TYR A 443 -18.10 -9.87 19.76
C TYR A 443 -19.10 -10.76 19.02
N LYS A 444 -20.04 -11.40 19.74
CA LYS A 444 -21.22 -12.06 19.16
C LYS A 444 -22.39 -11.10 19.04
N LEU A 445 -23.15 -11.18 17.95
CA LEU A 445 -24.36 -10.40 17.73
C LEU A 445 -25.45 -10.74 18.76
N GLU A 446 -25.57 -12.03 19.09
CA GLU A 446 -26.49 -12.56 20.09
C GLU A 446 -25.71 -13.42 21.11
N GLY A 447 -26.02 -13.25 22.40
CA GLY A 447 -25.33 -13.95 23.47
C GLY A 447 -23.94 -13.40 23.78
N MET A 448 -23.03 -14.28 24.22
CA MET A 448 -21.65 -13.94 24.58
C MET A 448 -20.69 -14.95 23.97
N LEU A 449 -19.47 -14.51 23.67
CA LEU A 449 -18.39 -15.42 23.28
C LEU A 449 -18.07 -16.38 24.42
N GLU A 450 -17.94 -17.67 24.12
CA GLU A 450 -17.43 -18.65 25.06
C GLU A 450 -15.91 -18.43 25.29
N PRO A 451 -15.35 -18.74 26.46
CA PRO A 451 -13.91 -18.63 26.70
C PRO A 451 -13.07 -19.33 25.62
N GLU A 452 -13.46 -20.51 25.18
CA GLU A 452 -12.80 -21.30 24.15
C GLU A 452 -12.80 -20.57 22.79
N GLU A 453 -13.88 -19.84 22.46
CA GLU A 453 -13.94 -19.02 21.26
C GLU A 453 -13.03 -17.79 21.38
N VAL A 454 -13.05 -17.12 22.54
CA VAL A 454 -12.21 -15.94 22.83
C VAL A 454 -10.73 -16.28 22.69
N PHE A 455 -10.28 -17.33 23.38
CA PHE A 455 -8.88 -17.75 23.34
C PHE A 455 -8.52 -18.42 22.02
N GLY A 456 -9.40 -19.24 21.43
CA GLY A 456 -9.15 -19.90 20.15
C GLY A 456 -8.91 -18.92 19.01
N LEU A 457 -9.79 -17.92 18.85
CA LEU A 457 -9.59 -16.86 17.87
C LEU A 457 -8.38 -15.99 18.20
N SER A 458 -8.13 -15.70 19.48
CA SER A 458 -6.98 -14.87 19.88
C SER A 458 -5.65 -15.55 19.58
N VAL A 459 -5.56 -16.88 19.76
CA VAL A 459 -4.39 -17.69 19.39
C VAL A 459 -4.24 -17.70 17.88
N LEU A 460 -5.30 -17.98 17.14
CA LEU A 460 -5.27 -17.99 15.68
C LEU A 460 -4.81 -16.64 15.11
N TYR A 461 -5.37 -15.52 15.57
CA TYR A 461 -5.02 -14.18 15.11
C TYR A 461 -3.62 -13.70 15.51
N ASN A 462 -3.01 -14.28 16.55
CA ASN A 462 -1.64 -13.95 16.96
C ASN A 462 -0.58 -14.89 16.35
N SER A 463 -1.00 -15.92 15.60
CA SER A 463 -0.10 -16.91 14.99
C SER A 463 0.62 -16.38 13.76
N SER A 464 1.80 -16.93 13.49
CA SER A 464 2.66 -16.58 12.36
C SER A 464 2.00 -16.86 11.02
N ILE A 465 1.22 -17.94 10.89
CA ILE A 465 0.49 -18.25 9.65
C ILE A 465 -0.62 -17.23 9.36
N PHE A 466 -1.32 -16.75 10.38
CA PHE A 466 -2.35 -15.73 10.21
C PHE A 466 -1.72 -14.37 9.90
N ASP A 467 -0.61 -14.05 10.58
CA ASP A 467 0.18 -12.84 10.30
C ASP A 467 0.68 -12.81 8.85
N ALA A 468 1.21 -13.94 8.36
CA ALA A 468 1.65 -14.11 6.98
C ALA A 468 0.51 -13.91 5.98
N TYR A 469 -0.67 -14.48 6.23
CA TYR A 469 -1.84 -14.23 5.39
C TYR A 469 -2.19 -12.74 5.32
N ILE A 470 -2.24 -12.04 6.46
CA ILE A 470 -2.52 -10.61 6.49
C ILE A 470 -1.44 -9.80 5.77
N ARG A 471 -0.16 -10.16 5.89
CA ARG A 471 0.95 -9.49 5.18
C ARG A 471 0.88 -9.68 3.67
N SER A 472 0.40 -10.83 3.21
CA SER A 472 0.24 -11.08 1.77
C SER A 472 -0.80 -10.16 1.12
N LEU A 473 -1.85 -9.74 1.84
CA LEU A 473 -2.91 -8.86 1.30
C LEU A 473 -2.81 -7.39 1.70
N SER A 474 -2.23 -7.09 2.87
CA SER A 474 -2.30 -5.76 3.47
C SER A 474 -1.18 -4.84 3.00
N GLY A 475 -1.51 -3.94 2.07
CA GLY A 475 -0.67 -2.78 1.72
C GLY A 475 -0.91 -1.54 2.59
N ASN A 476 -1.74 -1.67 3.64
CA ASN A 476 -2.16 -0.57 4.49
C ASN A 476 -1.46 -0.62 5.87
N THR A 477 -1.37 0.53 6.54
CA THR A 477 -0.94 0.62 7.94
C THR A 477 -2.07 0.33 8.93
N GLN A 478 -3.27 0.09 8.41
CA GLN A 478 -4.46 -0.16 9.20
C GLN A 478 -5.09 -1.49 8.82
N VAL A 479 -5.56 -2.22 9.82
CA VAL A 479 -6.42 -3.39 9.67
C VAL A 479 -7.87 -2.96 9.91
N SER A 480 -8.69 -2.97 8.85
CA SER A 480 -10.07 -2.49 8.93
C SER A 480 -11.02 -3.56 9.49
N ALA A 481 -12.09 -3.10 10.15
CA ALA A 481 -13.16 -4.00 10.60
C ALA A 481 -13.83 -4.70 9.40
N THR A 482 -13.97 -4.02 8.26
CA THR A 482 -14.56 -4.61 7.05
C THR A 482 -13.75 -5.81 6.54
N GLU A 483 -12.42 -5.67 6.47
CA GLU A 483 -11.54 -6.77 6.09
C GLU A 483 -11.64 -7.92 7.09
N LEU A 484 -11.50 -7.63 8.39
CA LEU A 484 -11.55 -8.66 9.45
C LEU A 484 -12.86 -9.47 9.46
N ASN A 485 -14.00 -8.82 9.18
CA ASN A 485 -15.29 -9.51 9.08
C ASN A 485 -15.38 -10.42 7.84
N ALA A 486 -14.65 -10.10 6.78
CA ALA A 486 -14.69 -10.83 5.52
C ALA A 486 -13.65 -11.96 5.46
N LEU A 487 -12.59 -11.92 6.26
CA LEU A 487 -11.51 -12.91 6.26
C LEU A 487 -12.07 -14.34 6.45
N PRO A 488 -11.54 -15.32 5.69
CA PRO A 488 -11.94 -16.69 5.86
C PRO A 488 -11.42 -17.24 7.20
N LEU A 489 -12.16 -18.16 7.78
CA LEU A 489 -11.88 -18.79 9.07
C LEU A 489 -12.10 -20.31 9.00
N PRO A 490 -11.32 -21.10 9.77
CA PRO A 490 -11.56 -22.53 9.94
C PRO A 490 -12.86 -22.75 10.73
N SER A 491 -13.36 -23.99 10.75
CA SER A 491 -14.59 -24.34 11.48
C SER A 491 -14.57 -23.88 12.95
N ILE A 492 -15.74 -23.54 13.49
CA ILE A 492 -15.86 -23.13 14.90
C ILE A 492 -15.34 -24.20 15.86
N ASP A 493 -15.51 -25.49 15.55
CA ASP A 493 -14.98 -26.60 16.35
C ASP A 493 -13.45 -26.60 16.39
N THR A 494 -12.81 -26.27 15.28
CA THR A 494 -11.33 -26.15 15.22
C THR A 494 -10.87 -24.98 16.08
N ILE A 495 -11.56 -23.84 16.00
CA ILE A 495 -11.29 -22.66 16.82
C ILE A 495 -11.42 -22.99 18.30
N LYS A 496 -12.51 -23.65 18.71
CA LYS A 496 -12.72 -24.05 20.11
C LYS A 496 -11.65 -25.04 20.59
N LYS A 497 -11.25 -26.02 19.75
CA LYS A 497 -10.15 -26.95 20.07
C LYS A 497 -8.82 -26.23 20.33
N ILE A 498 -8.48 -25.25 19.50
CA ILE A 498 -7.30 -24.38 19.69
C ILE A 498 -7.41 -23.65 21.05
N GLY A 499 -8.58 -23.09 21.36
CA GLY A 499 -8.85 -22.40 22.62
C GLY A 499 -8.69 -23.29 23.85
N VAL A 500 -9.28 -24.49 23.82
CA VAL A 500 -9.16 -25.50 24.90
C VAL A 500 -7.68 -25.88 25.11
N GLN A 501 -6.95 -26.14 24.03
CA GLN A 501 -5.53 -26.48 24.12
C GLN A 501 -4.73 -25.34 24.76
N TYR A 502 -4.95 -24.09 24.35
CA TYR A 502 -4.27 -22.94 24.96
C TYR A 502 -4.62 -22.78 26.45
N LEU A 503 -5.89 -22.92 26.81
CA LEU A 503 -6.35 -22.81 28.19
C LEU A 503 -5.73 -23.88 29.10
N SER A 504 -5.43 -25.07 28.56
CA SER A 504 -4.76 -26.14 29.32
C SER A 504 -3.32 -25.80 29.75
N LEU A 505 -2.70 -24.77 29.17
CA LEU A 505 -1.33 -24.34 29.45
C LEU A 505 -1.21 -23.34 30.62
N ASN A 506 -2.30 -23.06 31.35
CA ASN A 506 -2.31 -22.32 32.62
C ASN A 506 -1.50 -21.00 32.64
N GLY A 507 -1.50 -20.25 31.53
CA GLY A 507 -0.87 -18.92 31.44
C GLY A 507 0.54 -18.89 30.85
N GLN A 508 1.11 -20.03 30.46
CA GLN A 508 2.41 -20.11 29.75
C GLN A 508 2.26 -20.27 28.21
N GLY A 509 1.06 -20.07 27.66
CA GLY A 509 0.74 -20.46 26.29
C GLY A 509 1.23 -19.52 25.16
N ILE A 510 1.82 -18.36 25.45
CA ILE A 510 2.18 -17.39 24.39
C ILE A 510 3.24 -17.96 23.44
N GLU A 511 4.26 -18.64 23.98
CA GLU A 511 5.32 -19.28 23.19
C GLU A 511 4.79 -20.49 22.40
N GLU A 512 3.66 -21.06 22.82
CA GLU A 512 3.03 -22.23 22.20
C GLU A 512 2.00 -21.88 21.12
N ILE A 513 1.75 -20.59 20.82
CA ILE A 513 0.74 -20.16 19.84
C ILE A 513 0.93 -20.86 18.49
N ASP A 514 2.15 -20.80 17.94
CA ASP A 514 2.43 -21.39 16.64
C ASP A 514 2.43 -22.93 16.69
N ASN A 515 2.89 -23.53 17.79
CA ASN A 515 2.82 -24.99 17.96
C ASN A 515 1.36 -25.50 17.98
N ILE A 516 0.46 -24.80 18.68
CA ILE A 516 -0.96 -25.14 18.74
C ILE A 516 -1.58 -25.04 17.34
N VAL A 517 -1.34 -23.94 16.63
CA VAL A 517 -1.90 -23.69 15.30
C VAL A 517 -1.32 -24.66 14.26
N ASN A 518 -0.01 -24.87 14.26
CA ASN A 518 0.65 -25.81 13.36
C ASN A 518 0.14 -27.24 13.54
N LYS A 519 -0.09 -27.66 14.79
CA LYS A 519 -0.69 -28.98 15.08
C LYS A 519 -2.14 -29.06 14.59
N ALA A 520 -2.93 -28.00 14.79
CA ALA A 520 -4.33 -27.96 14.37
C ALA A 520 -4.50 -28.07 12.84
N PHE A 521 -3.59 -27.47 12.08
CA PHE A 521 -3.66 -27.43 10.61
C PHE A 521 -2.62 -28.32 9.91
N LYS A 522 -1.85 -29.13 10.65
CA LYS A 522 -0.79 -30.00 10.14
C LYS A 522 0.26 -29.25 9.28
N LEU A 523 0.61 -28.03 9.71
CA LEU A 523 1.59 -27.18 9.01
C LEU A 523 3.01 -27.68 9.22
N SER A 524 3.90 -27.35 8.29
CA SER A 524 5.30 -27.74 8.41
C SER A 524 5.96 -27.02 9.60
N LYS A 525 6.76 -27.72 10.41
CA LYS A 525 7.49 -27.13 11.56
C LYS A 525 8.58 -26.12 11.15
N LYS A 526 8.70 -25.76 9.87
CA LYS A 526 9.76 -24.87 9.37
C LYS A 526 9.60 -23.40 9.79
N HIS A 527 8.50 -23.06 10.46
CA HIS A 527 8.07 -21.66 10.66
C HIS A 527 7.89 -21.26 12.13
N THR A 528 8.38 -22.07 13.08
CA THR A 528 8.42 -21.74 14.53
C THR A 528 9.64 -20.94 14.90
#